data_AF-A0A2N5TIX1-F1
#
_entry.id   AF-A0A2N5TIX1-F1
#
_cell.length_a   1.000
_cell.length_b   1.000
_cell.length_c   1.000
_cell.angle_alpha   90.00
_cell.angle_beta   90.00
_cell.angle_gamma   90.00
#
_symmetry.space_group_name_H-M   'P 1'
#
loop_
_entity.id
_entity.type
_entity.pdbx_description
1 polymer ?
#
loop_
_entity_poly.entity_id
_entity_poly.type
_entity_poly.pdbx_seq_one_letter_code
_entity_poly.pdbx_strand_id
1 'polypeptide(L)'
;MLLGPALDFLFLHLLTLASISLAAVNSNQQIPFSIQSYPNAANNSLGIAQEGTGVLSHWARNTRSQFFSDITQNRASEWVIVMGNEAGDTDSMAAAIAWAYHLSHMIRHPQKAIALLQTAEDALDLRPENQLALEKSLMSSRHRDLLTIDELPIKPFELSHRLAGIVLVDHNVPAPGWRRASLLSIFDHHVDQKMNLSADPRVLQEAASCTSLVADAMLESEARGEHQVVTGQKHGIPTDLVDLMLRAIFLDSDALSSKKHYEVDKRVSYGLLRLSQWYNPPEEYAKPAWDENHLKKQVSVFPANSARLSGYYTASDENRRHKWEKRELRKLATRFWAEMSEARGQLQQLDVRDLLRRDWKVNAVKTATIKYPYVTLGFASIPYSIEKQVERTPEQTVPEWFAIERAFTSEIGADVSVVLTKFKSDLTGQAEREIMLVVAHGWGKRLTTVAATDLFSTLCQTIEERFDGLEEWTRPDNKPLLPRRKGWRMKMKGRPLGRKLLMPLVLKAASEWNCSSEVVDAD
;
A
#
# COMPACT_ATOMS: atom_id res chain seq x y z
N MET A 1 73.87 -2.41 -64.23
CA MET A 1 74.04 -1.34 -65.25
C MET A 1 72.64 -0.88 -65.62
N LEU A 2 72.20 0.35 -65.42
CA LEU A 2 72.86 1.64 -65.20
C LEU A 2 71.91 2.58 -64.40
N LEU A 3 72.51 3.34 -63.47
CA LEU A 3 72.27 4.77 -63.09
C LEU A 3 70.84 5.16 -62.63
N GLY A 4 70.59 5.87 -61.52
CA GLY A 4 71.33 6.82 -60.68
C GLY A 4 70.30 7.75 -59.97
N PRO A 5 70.67 8.56 -58.96
CA PRO A 5 69.88 8.72 -57.72
C PRO A 5 69.29 10.12 -57.40
N ALA A 6 68.69 10.23 -56.20
CA ALA A 6 68.34 11.42 -55.37
C ALA A 6 66.87 11.91 -55.51
N LEU A 7 66.13 12.40 -54.49
CA LEU A 7 66.42 13.00 -53.17
C LEU A 7 65.24 12.74 -52.19
N ASP A 8 65.60 12.52 -50.92
CA ASP A 8 65.02 13.02 -49.66
C ASP A 8 63.49 13.17 -49.45
N PHE A 9 62.95 12.41 -48.48
CA PHE A 9 62.11 12.97 -47.41
C PHE A 9 62.28 12.16 -46.10
N LEU A 10 62.62 12.90 -45.05
CA LEU A 10 62.97 12.48 -43.71
C LEU A 10 61.69 12.34 -42.84
N PHE A 11 61.42 11.17 -42.26
CA PHE A 11 60.58 11.08 -41.05
C PHE A 11 61.12 10.01 -40.11
N LEU A 12 61.72 10.48 -39.03
CA LEU A 12 62.26 9.73 -37.91
C LEU A 12 61.11 9.51 -36.90
N HIS A 13 60.80 8.26 -36.52
CA HIS A 13 60.15 7.98 -35.23
C HIS A 13 60.80 6.74 -34.59
N LEU A 14 61.43 6.99 -33.44
CA LEU A 14 62.10 6.02 -32.58
C LEU A 14 61.11 5.04 -31.94
N LEU A 15 61.50 3.76 -31.94
CA LEU A 15 61.01 2.73 -31.03
C LEU A 15 61.64 2.94 -29.64
N THR A 16 60.81 3.14 -28.62
CA THR A 16 61.21 3.02 -27.21
C THR A 16 60.49 1.83 -26.56
N LEU A 17 61.26 0.80 -26.26
CA LEU A 17 60.93 -0.27 -25.32
C LEU A 17 61.03 0.29 -23.90
N ALA A 18 59.94 0.25 -23.14
CA ALA A 18 59.96 0.47 -21.70
C ALA A 18 59.39 -0.77 -20.99
N SER A 19 60.27 -1.46 -20.29
CA SER A 19 59.98 -2.54 -19.35
C SER A 19 59.10 -2.02 -18.20
N ILE A 20 57.98 -2.67 -17.91
CA ILE A 20 57.18 -2.40 -16.71
C ILE A 20 57.18 -3.63 -15.82
N SER A 21 57.80 -3.45 -14.66
CA SER A 21 57.86 -4.34 -13.52
C SER A 21 56.45 -4.65 -12.99
N LEU A 22 56.13 -5.93 -12.79
CA LEU A 22 54.94 -6.34 -12.04
C LEU A 22 55.11 -5.95 -10.57
N ALA A 23 54.34 -4.95 -10.11
CA ALA A 23 54.03 -4.75 -8.71
C ALA A 23 52.55 -5.13 -8.49
N ALA A 24 52.29 -5.98 -7.50
CA ALA A 24 50.95 -6.40 -7.11
C ALA A 24 50.12 -5.20 -6.63
N VAL A 25 48.92 -5.01 -7.21
CA VAL A 25 48.00 -3.92 -6.86
C VAL A 25 46.89 -4.44 -5.96
N ASN A 26 46.77 -3.77 -4.81
CA ASN A 26 45.75 -3.93 -3.78
C ASN A 26 44.32 -3.89 -4.32
N SER A 27 43.51 -4.89 -3.95
CA SER A 27 42.07 -4.92 -4.15
C SER A 27 41.36 -4.04 -3.11
N ASN A 28 41.30 -2.72 -3.33
CA ASN A 28 40.37 -1.83 -2.63
C ASN A 28 40.27 -0.46 -3.32
N GLN A 29 39.66 -0.41 -4.51
CA GLN A 29 39.06 0.80 -5.06
C GLN A 29 37.79 0.42 -5.83
N GLN A 30 36.63 0.59 -5.18
CA GLN A 30 35.35 0.63 -5.86
C GLN A 30 35.33 1.85 -6.78
N ILE A 31 35.14 1.62 -8.07
CA ILE A 31 34.80 2.68 -9.03
C ILE A 31 33.40 3.19 -8.64
N PRO A 32 33.23 4.46 -8.26
CA PRO A 32 31.92 4.97 -7.91
C PRO A 32 31.08 5.04 -9.19
N PHE A 33 30.04 4.21 -9.27
CA PHE A 33 28.94 4.44 -10.19
C PHE A 33 28.26 5.75 -9.75
N SER A 34 28.49 6.83 -10.48
CA SER A 34 27.72 8.05 -10.33
C SER A 34 26.29 7.76 -10.81
N ILE A 35 25.34 7.68 -9.89
CA ILE A 35 23.92 7.76 -10.22
C ILE A 35 23.72 9.10 -10.91
N GLN A 36 23.43 9.05 -12.20
CA GLN A 36 22.99 10.22 -12.94
C GLN A 36 21.59 10.54 -12.42
N SER A 37 21.53 11.42 -11.42
CA SER A 37 20.29 11.98 -10.90
C SER A 37 19.57 12.65 -12.08
N TYR A 38 18.46 12.06 -12.51
CA TYR A 38 17.54 12.73 -13.40
C TYR A 38 17.12 14.06 -12.74
N PRO A 39 17.13 15.18 -13.47
CA PRO A 39 16.71 16.45 -12.91
C PRO A 39 15.22 16.34 -12.63
N ASN A 40 14.88 16.16 -11.34
CA ASN A 40 13.53 16.43 -10.86
C ASN A 40 13.16 17.82 -11.39
N ALA A 41 12.11 17.86 -12.21
CA ALA A 41 11.48 19.11 -12.57
C ALA A 41 11.29 19.91 -11.29
N ALA A 42 11.85 21.12 -11.27
CA ALA A 42 11.91 21.98 -10.12
C ALA A 42 10.50 22.29 -9.60
N ASN A 43 9.98 21.46 -8.70
CA ASN A 43 8.96 21.89 -7.76
C ASN A 43 9.68 22.74 -6.72
N ASN A 44 9.54 24.05 -6.91
CA ASN A 44 9.83 25.09 -5.93
C ASN A 44 9.03 24.83 -4.63
N SER A 45 9.57 23.94 -3.80
CA SER A 45 9.48 23.97 -2.34
C SER A 45 10.37 22.87 -1.77
N LEU A 46 11.68 23.14 -1.72
CA LEU A 46 12.48 22.78 -0.54
C LEU A 46 11.95 23.60 0.65
N GLY A 47 10.66 23.44 0.97
CA GLY A 47 10.07 23.91 2.20
C GLY A 47 10.72 23.14 3.31
N ILE A 48 11.13 23.84 4.37
CA ILE A 48 11.65 23.25 5.60
C ILE A 48 10.72 22.09 5.96
N ALA A 49 11.26 20.87 5.97
CA ALA A 49 10.47 19.67 6.17
C ALA A 49 9.72 19.80 7.50
N GLN A 50 8.39 19.88 7.43
CA GLN A 50 7.56 20.23 8.57
C GLN A 50 7.44 19.03 9.50
N GLU A 51 7.66 19.28 10.78
CA GLU A 51 7.51 18.30 11.84
C GLU A 51 6.05 18.25 12.27
N GLY A 52 5.51 17.05 12.38
CA GLY A 52 4.13 16.85 12.82
C GLY A 52 3.93 17.24 14.28
N THR A 53 2.78 17.85 14.55
CA THR A 53 2.41 18.42 15.86
C THR A 53 1.29 17.63 16.54
N GLY A 54 0.71 16.64 15.87
CA GLY A 54 -0.32 15.77 16.40
C GLY A 54 0.18 14.85 17.51
N VAL A 55 -0.72 14.40 18.38
CA VAL A 55 -0.46 13.34 19.38
C VAL A 55 0.00 12.07 18.67
N LEU A 56 -0.65 11.72 17.56
CA LEU A 56 -0.29 10.59 16.73
C LEU A 56 1.13 10.72 16.17
N SER A 57 1.51 11.91 15.68
CA SER A 57 2.86 12.17 15.16
C SER A 57 3.93 11.99 16.23
N HIS A 58 3.72 12.59 17.41
CA HIS A 58 4.64 12.46 18.53
C HIS A 58 4.80 11.00 18.96
N TRP A 59 3.71 10.25 19.08
CA TRP A 59 3.77 8.83 19.40
C TRP A 59 4.51 8.03 18.31
N ALA A 60 4.19 8.24 17.04
CA ALA A 60 4.79 7.47 15.94
C ALA A 60 6.30 7.69 15.87
N ARG A 61 6.76 8.96 15.97
CA ARG A 61 8.21 9.29 15.99
C ARG A 61 8.95 8.70 17.17
N ASN A 62 8.36 8.79 18.37
CA ASN A 62 8.97 8.23 19.58
C ASN A 62 9.05 6.71 19.49
N THR A 63 7.98 6.07 19.05
CA THR A 63 7.89 4.61 18.85
C THR A 63 8.90 4.13 17.81
N ARG A 64 9.00 4.83 16.67
CA ARG A 64 10.01 4.56 15.63
C ARG A 64 11.42 4.66 16.19
N SER A 65 11.74 5.73 16.92
CA SER A 65 13.07 5.93 17.54
C SER A 65 13.39 4.83 18.56
N GLN A 66 12.41 4.44 19.39
CA GLN A 66 12.56 3.38 20.37
C GLN A 66 12.76 2.01 19.70
N PHE A 67 12.01 1.73 18.62
CA PHE A 67 12.16 0.51 17.84
C PHE A 67 13.58 0.37 17.31
N PHE A 68 14.12 1.39 16.62
CA PHE A 68 15.50 1.34 16.12
C PHE A 68 16.52 1.09 17.24
N SER A 69 16.40 1.82 18.37
CA SER A 69 17.27 1.63 19.53
C SER A 69 17.19 0.19 20.07
N ASP A 70 15.98 -0.33 20.28
CA ASP A 70 15.76 -1.67 20.84
C ASP A 70 16.24 -2.78 19.90
N ILE A 71 16.06 -2.65 18.58
CA ILE A 71 16.55 -3.63 17.60
C ILE A 71 18.07 -3.72 17.63
N THR A 72 18.78 -2.58 17.70
CA THR A 72 20.25 -2.58 17.82
C THR A 72 20.75 -3.19 19.13
N GLN A 73 19.92 -3.18 20.17
CA GLN A 73 20.20 -3.77 21.48
C GLN A 73 19.68 -5.21 21.62
N ASN A 74 19.35 -5.87 20.50
CA ASN A 74 18.84 -7.24 20.45
C ASN A 74 17.54 -7.48 21.25
N ARG A 75 16.70 -6.44 21.40
CA ARG A 75 15.39 -6.51 22.08
C ARG A 75 14.21 -6.62 21.11
N ALA A 76 14.45 -7.18 19.92
CA ALA A 76 13.38 -7.40 18.93
C ALA A 76 12.21 -8.23 19.49
N SER A 77 12.47 -9.13 20.43
CA SER A 77 11.48 -10.02 21.03
C SER A 77 10.46 -9.32 21.92
N GLU A 78 10.62 -8.03 22.18
CA GLU A 78 9.67 -7.19 22.90
C GLU A 78 8.67 -6.51 21.96
N TRP A 79 8.93 -6.54 20.65
CA TRP A 79 8.20 -5.76 19.66
C TRP A 79 7.21 -6.60 18.85
N VAL A 80 6.02 -6.04 18.69
CA VAL A 80 5.01 -6.45 17.72
C VAL A 80 5.08 -5.51 16.52
N ILE A 81 5.11 -6.08 15.31
CA ILE A 81 4.94 -5.30 14.08
C ILE A 81 3.53 -5.48 13.55
N VAL A 82 2.80 -4.38 13.38
CA VAL A 82 1.50 -4.36 12.70
C VAL A 82 1.73 -3.93 11.25
N MET A 83 1.27 -4.72 10.29
CA MET A 83 1.54 -4.46 8.88
C MET A 83 0.28 -4.58 8.02
N GLY A 84 0.08 -3.56 7.18
CA GLY A 84 -0.87 -3.59 6.06
C GLY A 84 -0.35 -4.41 4.89
N ASN A 85 -1.09 -4.51 3.79
CA ASN A 85 -0.61 -5.18 2.58
C ASN A 85 0.46 -4.36 1.84
N GLU A 86 1.11 -4.96 0.85
CA GLU A 86 2.25 -4.39 0.12
C GLU A 86 1.89 -3.19 -0.78
N ALA A 87 0.60 -3.00 -1.10
CA ALA A 87 0.17 -1.88 -1.93
C ALA A 87 0.22 -0.55 -1.18
N GLY A 88 0.20 -0.56 0.17
CA GLY A 88 0.32 0.63 1.00
C GLY A 88 -0.75 1.68 0.72
N ASP A 89 -1.98 1.27 0.40
CA ASP A 89 -3.09 2.21 0.29
C ASP A 89 -3.49 2.77 1.67
N THR A 90 -4.39 3.76 1.66
CA THR A 90 -4.79 4.45 2.88
C THR A 90 -5.41 3.51 3.90
N ASP A 91 -6.10 2.45 3.45
CA ASP A 91 -6.73 1.46 4.33
C ASP A 91 -5.70 0.62 5.08
N SER A 92 -4.75 0.03 4.34
CA SER A 92 -3.61 -0.69 4.91
C SER A 92 -2.79 0.18 5.87
N MET A 93 -2.51 1.44 5.50
CA MET A 93 -1.74 2.37 6.33
C MET A 93 -2.50 2.76 7.61
N ALA A 94 -3.76 3.19 7.49
CA ALA A 94 -4.55 3.64 8.62
C ALA A 94 -4.83 2.50 9.60
N ALA A 95 -5.19 1.31 9.11
CA ALA A 95 -5.42 0.13 9.95
C ALA A 95 -4.16 -0.28 10.72
N ALA A 96 -2.98 -0.22 10.09
CA ALA A 96 -1.73 -0.62 10.73
C ALA A 96 -1.33 0.36 11.84
N ILE A 97 -1.41 1.66 11.56
CA ILE A 97 -1.16 2.73 12.53
C ILE A 97 -2.14 2.61 13.71
N ALA A 98 -3.43 2.45 13.42
CA ALA A 98 -4.47 2.39 14.43
C ALA A 98 -4.29 1.20 15.39
N TRP A 99 -4.01 0.00 14.86
CA TRP A 99 -3.84 -1.17 15.71
C TRP A 99 -2.50 -1.16 16.47
N ALA A 100 -1.42 -0.61 15.89
CA ALA A 100 -0.17 -0.41 16.64
C ALA A 100 -0.37 0.60 17.80
N TYR A 101 -1.13 1.66 17.56
CA TYR A 101 -1.50 2.62 18.60
C TYR A 101 -2.33 1.94 19.70
N HIS A 102 -3.35 1.17 19.32
CA HIS A 102 -4.18 0.40 20.25
C HIS A 102 -3.34 -0.47 21.19
N LEU A 103 -2.48 -1.34 20.65
CA LEU A 103 -1.67 -2.26 21.44
C LEU A 103 -0.72 -1.55 22.42
N SER A 104 -0.20 -0.38 22.05
CA SER A 104 0.71 0.39 22.90
C SER A 104 0.01 1.23 23.96
N HIS A 105 -1.30 1.50 23.81
CA HIS A 105 -2.08 2.35 24.71
C HIS A 105 -3.09 1.59 25.57
N MET A 106 -3.05 0.26 25.59
CA MET A 106 -3.84 -0.51 26.55
C MET A 106 -3.39 -0.24 28.00
N ILE A 107 -4.33 -0.09 28.92
CA ILE A 107 -4.03 0.06 30.36
C ILE A 107 -3.44 -1.24 30.90
N ARG A 108 -4.01 -2.38 30.49
CA ARG A 108 -3.53 -3.70 30.90
C ARG A 108 -2.60 -4.25 29.84
N HIS A 109 -1.38 -4.60 30.25
CA HIS A 109 -0.36 -5.22 29.39
C HIS A 109 -0.10 -4.46 28.08
N PRO A 110 0.28 -3.16 28.14
CA PRO A 110 0.68 -2.43 26.94
C PRO A 110 1.84 -3.15 26.26
N GLN A 111 1.76 -3.28 24.94
CA GLN A 111 2.80 -3.94 24.13
C GLN A 111 3.61 -2.87 23.38
N LYS A 112 4.91 -3.12 23.19
CA LYS A 112 5.66 -2.32 22.23
C LYS A 112 5.22 -2.72 20.83
N ALA A 113 4.51 -1.83 20.16
CA ALA A 113 3.95 -2.10 18.84
C ALA A 113 4.30 -0.96 17.89
N ILE A 114 4.66 -1.31 16.66
CA ILE A 114 4.98 -0.35 15.60
C ILE A 114 4.25 -0.72 14.31
N ALA A 115 3.74 0.28 13.61
CA ALA A 115 3.20 0.11 12.27
C ALA A 115 4.34 0.06 11.25
N LEU A 116 4.34 -0.98 10.41
CA LEU A 116 5.26 -1.12 9.28
C LEU A 116 4.47 -1.00 7.97
N LEU A 117 4.86 -0.04 7.15
CA LEU A 117 4.38 0.06 5.78
C LEU A 117 5.25 -0.82 4.90
N GLN A 118 4.65 -1.82 4.25
CA GLN A 118 5.37 -2.76 3.39
C GLN A 118 5.80 -2.16 2.04
N THR A 119 5.48 -0.88 1.81
CA THR A 119 5.90 -0.07 0.67
C THR A 119 7.23 0.62 0.98
N ALA A 120 8.07 0.86 -0.03
CA ALA A 120 9.31 1.62 0.11
C ALA A 120 9.02 3.10 0.44
N GLU A 121 9.96 3.78 1.10
CA GLU A 121 9.86 5.19 1.53
C GLU A 121 9.48 6.10 0.34
N ASP A 122 10.27 6.05 -0.72
CA ASP A 122 10.06 6.86 -1.93
C ASP A 122 8.78 6.50 -2.69
N ALA A 123 8.19 5.32 -2.44
CA ALA A 123 6.95 4.88 -3.08
C ALA A 123 5.68 5.33 -2.32
N LEU A 124 5.78 5.72 -1.05
CA LEU A 124 4.63 6.25 -0.30
C LEU A 124 4.14 7.59 -0.84
N ASP A 125 5.08 8.42 -1.31
CA ASP A 125 4.78 9.72 -1.90
C ASP A 125 4.11 9.62 -3.28
N LEU A 126 4.05 8.42 -3.87
CA LEU A 126 3.33 8.15 -5.12
C LEU A 126 1.81 8.08 -4.93
N ARG A 127 1.33 8.11 -3.68
CA ARG A 127 -0.08 8.10 -3.28
C ARG A 127 -0.44 9.45 -2.64
N PRO A 128 -0.88 10.44 -3.43
CA PRO A 128 -1.20 11.76 -2.89
C PRO A 128 -2.33 11.70 -1.85
N GLU A 129 -3.23 10.71 -1.94
CA GLU A 129 -4.25 10.48 -0.92
C GLU A 129 -3.64 10.12 0.46
N ASN A 130 -2.54 9.37 0.50
CA ASN A 130 -1.84 9.05 1.75
C ASN A 130 -1.17 10.29 2.32
N GLN A 131 -0.50 11.09 1.48
CA GLN A 131 0.11 12.35 1.89
C GLN A 131 -0.94 13.28 2.52
N LEU A 132 -2.08 13.43 1.86
CA LEU A 132 -3.18 14.24 2.37
C LEU A 132 -3.74 13.69 3.69
N ALA A 133 -3.94 12.38 3.81
CA ALA A 133 -4.42 11.77 5.05
C ALA A 133 -3.48 12.06 6.23
N LEU A 134 -2.17 11.89 6.02
CA LEU A 134 -1.15 12.14 7.03
C LEU A 134 -1.07 13.63 7.40
N GLU A 135 -1.09 14.53 6.42
CA GLU A 135 -1.12 15.98 6.65
C GLU A 135 -2.33 16.38 7.51
N LYS A 136 -3.52 15.88 7.16
CA LYS A 136 -4.76 16.19 7.88
C LYS A 136 -4.83 15.56 9.27
N SER A 137 -4.01 14.53 9.51
CA SER A 137 -3.78 13.94 10.83
C SER A 137 -2.56 14.54 11.55
N LEU A 138 -2.07 15.72 11.12
CA LEU A 138 -1.00 16.48 11.78
C LEU A 138 0.33 15.69 11.90
N MET A 139 0.56 14.77 10.96
CA MET A 139 1.80 14.00 10.85
C MET A 139 2.88 14.81 10.13
N SER A 140 4.14 14.44 10.30
CA SER A 140 5.26 15.08 9.61
C SER A 140 5.13 14.95 8.09
N SER A 141 5.57 15.99 7.39
CA SER A 141 5.68 15.96 5.93
C SER A 141 6.58 14.80 5.47
N ARG A 142 6.27 14.22 4.30
CA ARG A 142 6.98 13.06 3.74
C ARG A 142 7.03 11.88 4.71
N HIS A 143 5.92 11.64 5.41
CA HIS A 143 5.68 10.41 6.17
C HIS A 143 6.81 9.98 7.14
N ARG A 144 7.67 10.91 7.58
CA ARG A 144 8.90 10.66 8.37
C ARG A 144 8.67 10.05 9.75
N ASP A 145 7.42 10.06 10.21
CA ASP A 145 7.02 9.48 11.48
C ASP A 145 6.78 7.97 11.38
N LEU A 146 6.55 7.46 10.16
CA LEU A 146 6.17 6.08 9.89
C LEU A 146 7.39 5.25 9.56
N LEU A 147 7.33 3.92 9.71
CA LEU A 147 8.41 3.02 9.34
C LEU A 147 8.07 2.31 8.03
N THR A 148 8.97 2.35 7.05
CA THR A 148 8.84 1.61 5.78
C THR A 148 9.72 0.36 5.72
N ILE A 149 9.45 -0.50 4.74
CA ILE A 149 10.10 -1.82 4.59
C ILE A 149 11.61 -1.72 4.37
N ASP A 150 12.05 -0.69 3.64
CA ASP A 150 13.44 -0.41 3.27
C ASP A 150 14.21 0.33 4.36
N GLU A 151 13.51 0.90 5.33
CA GLU A 151 14.10 1.51 6.52
C GLU A 151 14.39 0.52 7.64
N LEU A 152 13.94 -0.73 7.53
CA LEU A 152 14.23 -1.76 8.53
C LEU A 152 15.74 -1.98 8.66
N PRO A 153 16.30 -2.00 9.88
CA PRO A 153 17.74 -2.18 10.07
C PRO A 153 18.20 -3.61 9.72
N ILE A 154 17.24 -4.55 9.61
CA ILE A 154 17.46 -5.97 9.39
C ILE A 154 16.38 -6.46 8.43
N LYS A 155 16.76 -7.31 7.46
CA LYS A 155 15.82 -7.82 6.46
C LYS A 155 14.66 -8.58 7.13
N PRO A 156 13.43 -8.52 6.57
CA PRO A 156 12.25 -9.20 7.12
C PRO A 156 12.47 -10.66 7.51
N PHE A 157 13.15 -11.45 6.66
CA PHE A 157 13.42 -12.86 6.93
C PHE A 157 14.23 -13.10 8.22
N GLU A 158 15.20 -12.24 8.50
CA GLU A 158 16.05 -12.32 9.69
C GLU A 158 15.36 -11.72 10.92
N LEU A 159 14.55 -10.67 10.73
CA LEU A 159 13.82 -10.03 11.82
C LEU A 159 12.61 -10.86 12.28
N SER A 160 11.92 -11.52 11.35
CA SER A 160 10.61 -12.18 11.56
C SER A 160 10.59 -13.12 12.77
N HIS A 161 11.59 -13.98 12.93
CA HIS A 161 11.65 -14.97 14.01
C HIS A 161 12.21 -14.41 15.34
N ARG A 162 12.57 -13.12 15.37
CA ARG A 162 13.13 -12.44 16.55
C ARG A 162 12.10 -11.55 17.23
N LEU A 163 10.96 -11.28 16.58
CA LEU A 163 9.89 -10.44 17.09
C LEU A 163 9.05 -11.17 18.14
N ALA A 164 8.33 -10.40 18.98
CA ALA A 164 7.26 -10.95 19.82
C ALA A 164 6.15 -11.56 18.93
N GLY A 165 5.90 -10.90 17.80
CA GLY A 165 5.04 -11.39 16.74
C GLY A 165 4.70 -10.30 15.73
N ILE A 166 3.82 -10.67 14.80
CA ILE A 166 3.26 -9.77 13.79
C ILE A 166 1.74 -9.73 13.88
N VAL A 167 1.14 -8.65 13.41
CA VAL A 167 -0.30 -8.53 13.17
C VAL A 167 -0.51 -8.15 11.72
N LEU A 168 -1.43 -8.83 11.04
CA LEU A 168 -1.81 -8.49 9.67
C LEU A 168 -3.11 -7.71 9.66
N VAL A 169 -3.11 -6.60 8.94
CA VAL A 169 -4.31 -5.83 8.61
C VAL A 169 -4.45 -5.72 7.11
N ASP A 170 -5.68 -5.74 6.58
CA ASP A 170 -5.99 -5.61 5.15
C ASP A 170 -5.36 -6.70 4.24
N HIS A 171 -4.96 -7.81 4.86
CA HIS A 171 -4.59 -9.08 4.25
C HIS A 171 -4.50 -10.19 5.31
N ASN A 172 -4.62 -11.45 4.91
CA ASN A 172 -4.64 -12.60 5.83
C ASN A 172 -3.52 -13.64 5.61
N VAL A 173 -2.52 -13.30 4.79
CA VAL A 173 -1.36 -14.17 4.51
C VAL A 173 -0.07 -13.35 4.56
N PRO A 174 0.90 -13.71 5.41
CA PRO A 174 2.15 -12.95 5.50
C PRO A 174 2.98 -13.08 4.21
N ALA A 175 3.61 -11.98 3.81
CA ALA A 175 4.58 -11.99 2.71
C ALA A 175 5.72 -12.99 3.01
N PRO A 176 6.43 -13.52 1.99
CA PRO A 176 7.44 -14.57 2.18
C PRO A 176 8.50 -14.27 3.26
N GLY A 177 8.93 -13.02 3.40
CA GLY A 177 9.89 -12.59 4.40
C GLY A 177 9.39 -12.69 5.85
N TRP A 178 8.07 -12.71 6.07
CA TRP A 178 7.44 -12.69 7.39
C TRP A 178 6.93 -14.07 7.84
N ARG A 179 7.03 -15.11 7.00
CA ARG A 179 6.45 -16.44 7.27
C ARG A 179 6.97 -17.15 8.52
N ARG A 180 8.11 -16.74 9.07
CA ARG A 180 8.70 -17.29 10.30
C ARG A 180 8.30 -16.54 11.56
N ALA A 181 7.57 -15.43 11.44
CA ALA A 181 7.08 -14.69 12.59
C ALA A 181 5.88 -15.40 13.23
N SER A 182 5.75 -15.25 14.56
CA SER A 182 4.52 -15.62 15.27
C SER A 182 3.41 -14.65 14.84
N LEU A 183 2.31 -15.18 14.29
CA LEU A 183 1.17 -14.34 13.89
C LEU A 183 0.19 -14.21 15.06
N LEU A 184 0.06 -13.00 15.58
CA LEU A 184 -0.72 -12.70 16.78
C LEU A 184 -2.18 -12.41 16.45
N SER A 185 -2.45 -11.54 15.48
CA SER A 185 -3.83 -11.12 15.15
C SER A 185 -3.99 -10.89 13.64
N ILE A 186 -5.23 -10.99 13.16
CA ILE A 186 -5.60 -10.69 11.76
C ILE A 186 -6.88 -9.85 11.76
N PHE A 187 -6.88 -8.77 10.99
CA PHE A 187 -8.08 -8.05 10.56
C PHE A 187 -8.05 -7.95 9.05
N ASP A 188 -9.05 -8.49 8.35
CA ASP A 188 -9.06 -8.39 6.90
C ASP A 188 -10.50 -8.53 6.36
N HIS A 189 -10.76 -7.83 5.25
CA HIS A 189 -12.03 -7.83 4.54
C HIS A 189 -11.96 -8.56 3.18
N HIS A 190 -10.81 -9.15 2.84
CA HIS A 190 -10.62 -9.99 1.68
C HIS A 190 -11.07 -11.44 1.92
N VAL A 191 -11.02 -12.25 0.86
CA VAL A 191 -11.34 -13.68 0.92
C VAL A 191 -10.37 -14.39 1.87
N ASP A 192 -10.94 -15.09 2.85
CA ASP A 192 -10.19 -15.91 3.80
C ASP A 192 -9.41 -17.04 3.09
N GLN A 193 -8.07 -17.03 3.20
CA GLN A 193 -7.21 -18.09 2.68
C GLN A 193 -7.13 -19.31 3.62
N LYS A 194 -7.86 -19.31 4.74
CA LYS A 194 -7.93 -20.37 5.76
C LYS A 194 -6.57 -20.70 6.39
N MET A 195 -5.71 -19.69 6.48
CA MET A 195 -4.39 -19.78 7.09
C MET A 195 -4.39 -19.16 8.49
N ASN A 196 -3.41 -19.57 9.31
CA ASN A 196 -3.09 -19.01 10.62
C ASN A 196 -4.31 -18.91 11.57
N LEU A 197 -4.95 -20.06 11.80
CA LEU A 197 -6.19 -20.15 12.58
C LEU A 197 -6.04 -19.84 14.08
N SER A 198 -4.80 -19.77 14.57
CA SER A 198 -4.48 -19.45 15.96
C SER A 198 -4.38 -17.95 16.26
N ALA A 199 -4.52 -17.09 15.24
CA ALA A 199 -4.51 -15.64 15.46
C ALA A 199 -5.70 -15.23 16.34
N ASP A 200 -5.47 -14.31 17.28
CA ASP A 200 -6.46 -13.78 18.20
C ASP A 200 -6.22 -12.28 18.47
N PRO A 201 -7.17 -11.39 18.12
CA PRO A 201 -8.37 -11.68 17.36
C PRO A 201 -8.05 -12.07 15.90
N ARG A 202 -8.91 -12.89 15.30
CA ARG A 202 -8.94 -13.20 13.86
C ARG A 202 -10.28 -12.77 13.27
N VAL A 203 -10.34 -11.52 12.81
CA VAL A 203 -11.54 -10.88 12.27
C VAL A 203 -11.47 -10.90 10.74
N LEU A 204 -12.27 -11.78 10.13
CA LEU A 204 -12.43 -11.85 8.68
C LEU A 204 -13.91 -11.66 8.34
N GLN A 205 -14.26 -10.44 7.94
CA GLN A 205 -15.65 -10.09 7.65
C GLN A 205 -15.72 -9.08 6.52
N GLU A 206 -16.85 -9.07 5.80
CA GLU A 206 -17.06 -8.08 4.76
C GLU A 206 -17.15 -6.67 5.35
N ALA A 207 -16.33 -5.77 4.82
CA ALA A 207 -16.31 -4.35 5.11
C ALA A 207 -15.86 -3.59 3.87
N ALA A 208 -16.20 -2.31 3.75
CA ALA A 208 -15.66 -1.50 2.67
C ALA A 208 -14.18 -1.22 2.90
N SER A 209 -13.80 -1.04 4.16
CA SER A 209 -12.44 -0.77 4.62
C SER A 209 -12.08 -1.69 5.79
N CYS A 210 -10.89 -2.27 5.79
CA CYS A 210 -10.31 -3.00 6.91
C CYS A 210 -10.13 -2.10 8.14
N THR A 211 -9.88 -0.81 7.95
CA THR A 211 -9.83 0.18 9.03
C THR A 211 -11.14 0.22 9.81
N SER A 212 -12.29 -0.08 9.19
CA SER A 212 -13.55 -0.24 9.92
C SER A 212 -13.51 -1.37 10.94
N LEU A 213 -12.84 -2.49 10.62
CA LEU A 213 -12.72 -3.66 11.51
C LEU A 213 -11.83 -3.36 12.71
N VAL A 214 -10.70 -2.70 12.44
CA VAL A 214 -9.77 -2.25 13.47
C VAL A 214 -10.44 -1.22 14.38
N ALA A 215 -11.12 -0.23 13.81
CA ALA A 215 -11.83 0.80 14.55
C ALA A 215 -12.95 0.22 15.43
N ASP A 216 -13.64 -0.82 14.98
CA ASP A 216 -14.67 -1.51 15.76
C ASP A 216 -14.11 -2.07 17.06
N ALA A 217 -13.03 -2.86 16.97
CA ALA A 217 -12.35 -3.45 18.13
C ALA A 217 -11.74 -2.39 19.06
N MET A 218 -11.20 -1.32 18.50
CA MET A 218 -10.69 -0.18 19.28
C MET A 218 -11.83 0.54 20.02
N LEU A 219 -12.96 0.82 19.36
CA LEU A 219 -14.09 1.48 19.98
C LEU A 219 -14.72 0.63 21.10
N GLU A 220 -14.75 -0.69 20.95
CA GLU A 220 -15.18 -1.60 22.02
C GLU A 220 -14.25 -1.55 23.24
N SER A 221 -12.94 -1.43 23.02
CA SER A 221 -11.96 -1.29 24.10
C SER A 221 -12.02 0.09 24.77
N GLU A 222 -12.21 1.16 23.98
CA GLU A 222 -12.44 2.52 24.48
C GLU A 222 -13.71 2.59 25.33
N ALA A 223 -14.81 1.99 24.88
CA ALA A 223 -16.08 1.97 25.61
C ALA A 223 -15.97 1.22 26.95
N ARG A 224 -15.05 0.25 27.06
CA ARG A 224 -14.72 -0.45 28.31
C ARG A 224 -13.71 0.31 29.18
N GLY A 225 -13.21 1.46 28.73
CA GLY A 225 -12.23 2.27 29.45
C GLY A 225 -10.85 1.60 29.52
N GLU A 226 -10.48 0.84 28.50
CA GLU A 226 -9.25 0.04 28.49
C GLU A 226 -8.04 0.76 27.88
N HIS A 227 -8.23 1.95 27.32
CA HIS A 227 -7.14 2.78 26.79
C HIS A 227 -6.66 3.81 27.81
N GLN A 228 -5.34 4.03 27.82
CA GLN A 228 -4.72 5.12 28.54
C GLN A 228 -5.09 6.45 27.88
N VAL A 229 -5.59 7.40 28.65
CA VAL A 229 -5.90 8.75 28.15
C VAL A 229 -4.63 9.60 28.20
N VAL A 230 -4.14 10.00 27.03
CA VAL A 230 -2.98 10.88 26.91
C VAL A 230 -3.32 12.29 27.41
N THR A 231 -2.38 12.95 28.11
CA THR A 231 -2.57 14.31 28.62
C THR A 231 -3.07 15.26 27.53
N GLY A 232 -4.15 15.98 27.82
CA GLY A 232 -4.77 16.92 26.88
C GLY A 232 -5.76 16.29 25.90
N GLN A 233 -5.94 14.96 25.92
CA GLN A 233 -6.99 14.27 25.18
C GLN A 233 -8.20 13.98 26.06
N LYS A 234 -9.38 13.93 25.42
CA LYS A 234 -10.64 13.59 26.07
C LYS A 234 -10.85 12.07 26.16
N HIS A 235 -10.26 11.33 25.23
CA HIS A 235 -10.44 9.91 24.99
C HIS A 235 -9.07 9.24 24.86
N GLY A 236 -9.03 7.92 25.05
CA GLY A 236 -7.80 7.15 24.87
C GLY A 236 -7.35 7.07 23.40
N ILE A 237 -8.31 7.19 22.47
CA ILE A 237 -8.04 7.32 21.03
C ILE A 237 -7.97 8.82 20.69
N PRO A 238 -6.83 9.33 20.18
CA PRO A 238 -6.65 10.75 19.91
C PRO A 238 -7.37 11.18 18.62
N THR A 239 -7.75 12.46 18.55
CA THR A 239 -8.62 12.97 17.47
C THR A 239 -7.96 12.94 16.09
N ASP A 240 -6.64 13.04 16.02
CA ASP A 240 -5.85 12.94 14.78
C ASP A 240 -5.84 11.52 14.21
N LEU A 241 -5.80 10.49 15.07
CA LEU A 241 -5.98 9.09 14.67
C LEU A 241 -7.43 8.80 14.25
N VAL A 242 -8.41 9.40 14.93
CA VAL A 242 -9.82 9.34 14.51
C VAL A 242 -10.01 9.93 13.11
N ASP A 243 -9.39 11.08 12.82
CA ASP A 243 -9.44 11.70 11.49
C ASP A 243 -8.81 10.81 10.41
N LEU A 244 -7.67 10.16 10.72
CA LEU A 244 -7.01 9.21 9.81
C LEU A 244 -7.94 8.03 9.48
N MET A 245 -8.52 7.40 10.50
CA MET A 245 -9.41 6.25 10.32
C MET A 245 -10.67 6.63 9.54
N LEU A 246 -11.30 7.77 9.85
CA LEU A 246 -12.47 8.25 9.11
C LEU A 246 -12.16 8.51 7.63
N ARG A 247 -10.99 9.07 7.32
CA ARG A 247 -10.57 9.31 5.93
C ARG A 247 -10.42 8.02 5.13
N ALA A 248 -9.78 6.99 5.72
CA ALA A 248 -9.67 5.67 5.10
C ALA A 248 -11.06 5.06 4.84
N ILE A 249 -11.90 5.00 5.88
CA ILE A 249 -13.25 4.41 5.80
C ILE A 249 -14.10 5.13 4.75
N PHE A 250 -14.08 6.47 4.73
CA PHE A 250 -14.89 7.24 3.78
C PHE A 250 -14.39 7.15 2.35
N LEU A 251 -13.07 7.02 2.12
CA LEU A 251 -12.50 6.84 0.79
C LEU A 251 -12.98 5.52 0.16
N ASP A 252 -12.91 4.42 0.89
CA ASP A 252 -13.27 3.10 0.37
C ASP A 252 -14.77 2.85 0.33
N SER A 253 -15.51 3.42 1.30
CA SER A 253 -16.97 3.30 1.34
C SER A 253 -17.71 4.25 0.40
N ASP A 254 -16.99 5.10 -0.33
CA ASP A 254 -17.54 6.10 -1.23
C ASP A 254 -18.48 7.06 -0.47
N ALA A 255 -17.96 7.66 0.61
CA ALA A 255 -18.70 8.48 1.56
C ALA A 255 -19.90 7.75 2.21
N LEU A 256 -19.75 6.48 2.55
CA LEU A 256 -20.82 5.59 3.04
C LEU A 256 -22.01 5.52 2.06
N SER A 257 -21.75 5.51 0.75
CA SER A 257 -22.81 5.38 -0.24
C SER A 257 -23.50 4.02 -0.14
N SER A 258 -24.81 3.95 -0.39
CA SER A 258 -25.59 2.70 -0.29
C SER A 258 -25.10 1.55 -1.18
N LYS A 259 -24.20 1.81 -2.12
CA LYS A 259 -23.66 0.80 -3.04
C LYS A 259 -22.32 0.21 -2.59
N LYS A 260 -21.67 0.80 -1.59
CA LYS A 260 -20.27 0.51 -1.23
C LYS A 260 -19.99 0.58 0.28
N HIS A 261 -20.96 0.29 1.13
CA HIS A 261 -20.68 0.14 2.57
C HIS A 261 -21.38 -1.09 3.15
N TYR A 262 -20.86 -1.54 4.28
CA TYR A 262 -21.44 -2.55 5.13
C TYR A 262 -21.88 -1.91 6.46
N GLU A 263 -22.67 -2.64 7.26
CA GLU A 263 -23.16 -2.12 8.54
C GLU A 263 -22.03 -1.76 9.50
N VAL A 264 -20.91 -2.50 9.48
CA VAL A 264 -19.73 -2.17 10.29
C VAL A 264 -19.18 -0.80 9.95
N ASP A 265 -18.98 -0.46 8.66
CA ASP A 265 -18.42 0.84 8.23
C ASP A 265 -19.27 2.00 8.76
N LYS A 266 -20.59 1.85 8.69
CA LYS A 266 -21.54 2.86 9.17
C LYS A 266 -21.53 2.95 10.69
N ARG A 267 -21.61 1.82 11.40
CA ARG A 267 -21.62 1.76 12.87
C ARG A 267 -20.37 2.41 13.46
N VAL A 268 -19.19 2.01 12.99
CA VAL A 268 -17.92 2.53 13.52
C VAL A 268 -17.75 3.99 13.17
N SER A 269 -18.21 4.44 12.00
CA SER A 269 -18.18 5.85 11.62
C SER A 269 -18.99 6.74 12.58
N TYR A 270 -20.11 6.26 13.13
CA TYR A 270 -20.82 6.97 14.21
C TYR A 270 -20.01 7.01 15.51
N GLY A 271 -19.36 5.90 15.88
CA GLY A 271 -18.51 5.85 17.07
C GLY A 271 -17.32 6.80 16.96
N LEU A 272 -16.59 6.73 15.85
CA LEU A 272 -15.48 7.62 15.52
C LEU A 272 -15.92 9.09 15.43
N LEU A 273 -17.08 9.37 14.81
CA LEU A 273 -17.62 10.73 14.78
C LEU A 273 -17.74 11.29 16.20
N ARG A 274 -18.21 10.51 17.19
CA ARG A 274 -18.37 10.97 18.59
C ARG A 274 -17.05 11.24 19.32
N LEU A 275 -15.96 10.60 18.88
CA LEU A 275 -14.61 10.86 19.38
C LEU A 275 -13.90 11.98 18.61
N SER A 276 -14.39 12.34 17.43
CA SER A 276 -13.74 13.30 16.54
C SER A 276 -13.81 14.74 17.06
N GLN A 277 -12.83 15.54 16.64
CA GLN A 277 -12.83 17.00 16.85
C GLN A 277 -14.02 17.72 16.18
N TRP A 278 -14.70 17.05 15.24
CA TRP A 278 -15.86 17.59 14.53
C TRP A 278 -17.18 17.38 15.29
N TYR A 279 -17.15 16.68 16.42
CA TYR A 279 -18.35 16.40 17.22
C TYR A 279 -18.72 17.58 18.12
N ASN A 280 -19.58 18.45 17.60
CA ASN A 280 -20.11 19.58 18.36
C ASN A 280 -21.64 19.56 18.41
N PRO A 281 -22.25 18.70 19.27
CA PRO A 281 -23.70 18.62 19.38
C PRO A 281 -24.28 19.94 19.93
N PRO A 282 -25.45 20.39 19.43
CA PRO A 282 -26.22 21.46 20.07
C PRO A 282 -26.33 21.25 21.59
N GLU A 283 -26.35 22.34 22.37
CA GLU A 283 -26.43 22.27 23.85
C GLU A 283 -27.58 21.40 24.35
N GLU A 284 -28.71 21.39 23.62
CA GLU A 284 -29.87 20.53 23.90
C GLU A 284 -29.56 19.03 23.89
N TYR A 285 -28.51 18.59 23.20
CA TYR A 285 -28.04 17.21 23.16
C TYR A 285 -26.78 16.96 24.02
N ALA A 286 -26.16 18.02 24.56
CA ALA A 286 -24.88 17.97 25.25
C ALA A 286 -24.97 17.77 26.77
N LYS A 287 -26.15 17.90 27.39
CA LYS A 287 -26.31 17.82 28.86
C LYS A 287 -26.03 16.40 29.41
N PRO A 288 -25.07 16.23 30.33
CA PRO A 288 -25.02 15.07 31.19
C PRO A 288 -26.22 15.10 32.15
N ALA A 289 -26.77 13.93 32.48
CA ALA A 289 -27.65 13.80 33.62
C ALA A 289 -26.92 14.29 34.89
N TRP A 290 -27.68 14.91 35.81
CA TRP A 290 -27.31 15.32 37.17
C TRP A 290 -26.71 16.74 37.33
N ASP A 291 -27.58 17.69 37.64
CA ASP A 291 -27.25 18.88 38.42
C ASP A 291 -27.37 18.51 39.91
N GLU A 292 -26.25 18.22 40.58
CA GLU A 292 -26.19 17.90 42.02
C GLU A 292 -26.72 19.03 42.93
N ASN A 293 -26.92 20.25 42.41
CA ASN A 293 -27.37 21.38 43.22
C ASN A 293 -28.89 21.45 43.47
N HIS A 294 -29.70 20.60 42.82
CA HIS A 294 -31.15 20.61 43.03
C HIS A 294 -31.65 19.77 44.22
N LEU A 295 -30.80 18.97 44.86
CA LEU A 295 -31.19 18.07 45.97
C LEU A 295 -31.06 18.67 47.39
N LYS A 296 -30.53 19.88 47.54
CA LYS A 296 -30.43 20.54 48.87
C LYS A 296 -31.60 21.44 49.25
N LYS A 297 -32.61 21.60 48.39
CA LYS A 297 -33.76 22.50 48.68
C LYS A 297 -35.10 21.82 48.98
N GLN A 298 -35.17 20.49 48.99
CA GLN A 298 -36.37 19.76 49.41
C GLN A 298 -36.02 18.52 50.22
N VAL A 299 -35.52 18.73 51.44
CA VAL A 299 -35.63 17.72 52.49
C VAL A 299 -36.29 18.37 53.70
N SER A 300 -37.61 18.44 53.64
CA SER A 300 -38.44 18.48 54.85
C SER A 300 -39.79 17.81 54.56
N VAL A 301 -40.11 16.82 55.41
CA VAL A 301 -41.42 16.19 55.66
C VAL A 301 -41.85 15.00 54.74
N PHE A 302 -41.51 13.78 55.20
CA PHE A 302 -42.27 12.48 55.29
C PHE A 302 -43.21 11.97 54.15
N PRO A 303 -43.71 10.71 54.18
CA PRO A 303 -43.00 9.42 54.01
C PRO A 303 -43.65 8.49 52.94
N ALA A 304 -43.01 7.34 52.68
CA ALA A 304 -43.56 6.10 52.08
C ALA A 304 -44.17 6.17 50.66
N ASN A 305 -43.33 6.00 49.63
CA ASN A 305 -43.67 5.32 48.36
C ASN A 305 -42.40 5.19 47.51
N SER A 306 -41.83 3.99 47.36
CA SER A 306 -40.72 3.74 46.43
C SER A 306 -41.23 3.08 45.15
N ALA A 307 -41.96 3.86 44.35
CA ALA A 307 -42.21 3.56 42.95
C ALA A 307 -41.69 4.74 42.12
N ARG A 308 -40.72 4.43 41.25
CA ARG A 308 -40.33 5.18 40.05
C ARG A 308 -39.89 6.64 40.27
N LEU A 309 -38.57 6.82 40.42
CA LEU A 309 -37.88 7.96 39.81
C LEU A 309 -37.14 7.48 38.56
N SER A 310 -37.88 7.38 37.46
CA SER A 310 -37.33 7.30 36.10
C SER A 310 -37.28 8.73 35.57
N GLY A 311 -36.08 9.32 35.55
CA GLY A 311 -35.85 10.64 34.95
C GLY A 311 -36.20 10.62 33.46
N TYR A 312 -36.94 11.64 33.01
CA TYR A 312 -37.43 11.82 31.65
C TYR A 312 -36.28 12.08 30.66
N TYR A 313 -35.77 11.04 30.02
CA TYR A 313 -35.27 11.11 28.64
C TYR A 313 -36.33 10.48 27.75
N THR A 314 -36.87 11.23 26.80
CA THR A 314 -37.91 10.70 25.91
C THR A 314 -37.26 10.04 24.69
N ALA A 315 -37.84 8.94 24.18
CA ALA A 315 -37.38 8.30 22.94
C ALA A 315 -37.36 9.28 21.73
N SER A 316 -38.10 10.39 21.80
CA SER A 316 -38.03 11.49 20.83
C SER A 316 -36.70 12.24 20.83
N ASP A 317 -36.03 12.41 21.98
CA ASP A 317 -34.77 13.15 22.07
C ASP A 317 -33.59 12.34 21.51
N GLU A 318 -33.55 11.03 21.77
CA GLU A 318 -32.60 10.12 21.14
C GLU A 318 -32.77 10.09 19.62
N ASN A 319 -34.01 10.09 19.14
CA ASN A 319 -34.31 10.15 17.71
C ASN A 319 -33.86 11.48 17.09
N ARG A 320 -33.99 12.61 17.80
CA ARG A 320 -33.49 13.93 17.35
C ARG A 320 -31.97 13.95 17.28
N ARG A 321 -31.28 13.47 18.32
CA ARG A 321 -29.81 13.37 18.34
C ARG A 321 -29.32 12.47 17.22
N HIS A 322 -29.91 11.29 17.03
CA HIS A 322 -29.53 10.38 15.95
C HIS A 322 -29.72 11.00 14.56
N LYS A 323 -30.82 11.73 14.33
CA LYS A 323 -31.04 12.47 13.08
C LYS A 323 -29.98 13.55 12.85
N TRP A 324 -29.59 14.27 13.90
CA TRP A 324 -28.49 15.25 13.84
C TRP A 324 -27.16 14.56 13.52
N GLU A 325 -26.79 13.51 14.25
CA GLU A 325 -25.54 12.75 14.01
C GLU A 325 -25.50 12.21 12.59
N LYS A 326 -26.62 11.67 12.08
CA LYS A 326 -26.73 11.19 10.70
C LYS A 326 -26.43 12.28 9.67
N ARG A 327 -26.93 13.50 9.92
CA ARG A 327 -26.69 14.64 9.02
C ARG A 327 -25.23 15.10 9.08
N GLU A 328 -24.65 15.23 10.26
CA GLU A 328 -23.27 15.67 10.41
C GLU A 328 -22.28 14.61 9.90
N LEU A 329 -22.54 13.33 10.15
CA LEU A 329 -21.77 12.23 9.58
C LEU A 329 -21.78 12.28 8.05
N ARG A 330 -22.95 12.51 7.44
CA ARG A 330 -23.05 12.61 5.98
C ARG A 330 -22.24 13.77 5.42
N LYS A 331 -22.27 14.95 6.07
CA LYS A 331 -21.46 16.10 5.65
C LYS A 331 -19.98 15.78 5.76
N LEU A 332 -19.56 15.21 6.89
CA LEU A 332 -18.16 14.85 7.14
C LEU A 332 -17.67 13.82 6.12
N ALA A 333 -18.44 12.75 5.91
CA ALA A 333 -18.13 11.69 4.95
C ALA A 333 -18.01 12.25 3.52
N THR A 334 -18.94 13.12 3.10
CA THR A 334 -18.90 13.74 1.77
C THR A 334 -17.65 14.61 1.60
N ARG A 335 -17.33 15.43 2.60
CA ARG A 335 -16.15 16.32 2.57
C ARG A 335 -14.85 15.52 2.52
N PHE A 336 -14.67 14.59 3.46
CA PHE A 336 -13.44 13.78 3.56
C PHE A 336 -13.25 12.93 2.31
N TRP A 337 -14.31 12.30 1.81
CA TRP A 337 -14.23 11.54 0.56
C TRP A 337 -13.87 12.44 -0.63
N ALA A 338 -14.45 13.64 -0.74
CA ALA A 338 -14.15 14.54 -1.85
C ALA A 338 -12.67 14.95 -1.85
N GLU A 339 -12.15 15.39 -0.70
CA GLU A 339 -10.73 15.74 -0.52
C GLU A 339 -9.81 14.55 -0.88
N MET A 340 -10.08 13.38 -0.31
CA MET A 340 -9.27 12.16 -0.52
C MET A 340 -9.36 11.64 -1.96
N SER A 341 -10.55 11.66 -2.57
CA SER A 341 -10.74 11.20 -3.95
C SER A 341 -10.15 12.17 -4.96
N GLU A 342 -10.15 13.47 -4.68
CA GLU A 342 -9.44 14.47 -5.48
C GLU A 342 -7.93 14.20 -5.43
N ALA A 343 -7.35 14.07 -4.24
CA ALA A 343 -5.93 13.76 -4.06
C ALA A 343 -5.52 12.46 -4.77
N ARG A 344 -6.31 11.38 -4.62
CA ARG A 344 -6.07 10.09 -5.33
C ARG A 344 -5.99 10.24 -6.86
N GLY A 345 -6.64 11.27 -7.41
CA GLY A 345 -6.65 11.59 -8.84
C GLY A 345 -5.46 12.44 -9.31
N GLN A 346 -4.63 12.97 -8.41
CA GLN A 346 -3.51 13.87 -8.72
C GLN A 346 -2.25 13.11 -9.19
N LEU A 347 -2.37 12.43 -10.32
CA LEU A 347 -1.32 11.55 -10.85
C LEU A 347 -0.63 12.13 -12.10
N GLN A 348 -0.92 13.37 -12.45
CA GLN A 348 -0.42 14.02 -13.66
C GLN A 348 1.11 14.10 -13.70
N GLN A 349 1.74 14.22 -12.53
CA GLN A 349 3.20 14.35 -12.42
C GLN A 349 3.95 13.01 -12.36
N LEU A 350 3.24 11.89 -12.21
CA LEU A 350 3.87 10.58 -12.11
C LEU A 350 4.31 10.07 -13.49
N ASP A 351 5.56 9.65 -13.60
CA ASP A 351 6.07 8.98 -14.79
C ASP A 351 5.62 7.51 -14.86
N VAL A 352 6.03 6.78 -15.89
CA VAL A 352 5.65 5.37 -16.05
C VAL A 352 6.18 4.49 -14.92
N ARG A 353 7.40 4.75 -14.45
CA ARG A 353 8.02 3.97 -13.37
C ARG A 353 7.23 4.15 -12.08
N ASP A 354 6.87 5.38 -11.74
CA ASP A 354 6.06 5.71 -10.58
C ASP A 354 4.66 5.12 -10.65
N LEU A 355 4.02 5.18 -11.82
CA LEU A 355 2.71 4.58 -12.03
C LEU A 355 2.72 3.06 -11.85
N LEU A 356 3.79 2.38 -12.28
CA LEU A 356 3.98 0.94 -12.06
C LEU A 356 4.09 0.61 -10.57
N ARG A 357 4.86 1.40 -9.81
CA ARG A 357 5.19 1.18 -8.40
C ARG A 357 4.02 1.45 -7.46
N ARG A 358 3.25 2.50 -7.72
CA ARG A 358 2.24 3.06 -6.82
C ARG A 358 1.18 2.04 -6.35
N ASP A 359 0.68 1.20 -7.24
CA ASP A 359 -0.32 0.17 -6.92
C ASP A 359 0.13 -1.20 -7.46
N TRP A 360 1.35 -1.58 -7.08
CA TRP A 360 1.96 -2.86 -7.40
C TRP A 360 1.62 -3.92 -6.35
N LYS A 361 1.19 -5.11 -6.80
CA LYS A 361 1.07 -6.30 -5.94
C LYS A 361 1.94 -7.41 -6.49
N VAL A 362 2.71 -8.06 -5.62
CA VAL A 362 3.63 -9.14 -5.97
C VAL A 362 3.22 -10.44 -5.33
N ASN A 363 3.26 -11.53 -6.11
CA ASN A 363 2.93 -12.87 -5.66
C ASN A 363 3.95 -13.85 -6.19
N ALA A 364 4.65 -14.55 -5.29
CA ALA A 364 5.44 -15.72 -5.65
C ALA A 364 4.56 -16.96 -5.59
N VAL A 365 4.44 -17.67 -6.71
CA VAL A 365 3.67 -18.92 -6.79
C VAL A 365 4.62 -20.10 -6.91
N LYS A 366 4.26 -21.21 -6.25
CA LYS A 366 4.91 -22.50 -6.49
C LYS A 366 4.37 -23.07 -7.80
N THR A 367 5.24 -23.48 -8.70
CA THR A 367 4.82 -24.08 -9.98
C THR A 367 4.85 -25.61 -9.90
N ALA A 368 4.24 -26.28 -10.86
CA ALA A 368 4.38 -27.71 -11.10
C ALA A 368 5.74 -28.07 -11.75
N THR A 369 6.51 -27.08 -12.20
CA THR A 369 7.78 -27.26 -12.88
C THR A 369 8.93 -27.48 -11.90
N ILE A 370 9.66 -28.59 -12.03
CA ILE A 370 10.81 -28.90 -11.17
C ILE A 370 11.96 -27.89 -11.34
N LYS A 371 12.27 -27.50 -12.58
CA LYS A 371 13.36 -26.55 -12.92
C LYS A 371 13.07 -25.12 -12.44
N TYR A 372 11.79 -24.74 -12.39
CA TYR A 372 11.33 -23.40 -12.00
C TYR A 372 10.33 -23.49 -10.84
N PRO A 373 10.77 -23.95 -9.66
CA PRO A 373 9.85 -24.29 -8.56
C PRO A 373 9.04 -23.10 -8.05
N TYR A 374 9.53 -21.87 -8.30
CA TYR A 374 8.84 -20.64 -7.99
C TYR A 374 8.93 -19.65 -9.14
N VAL A 375 7.84 -18.93 -9.39
CA VAL A 375 7.77 -17.81 -10.33
C VAL A 375 7.17 -16.61 -9.59
N THR A 376 7.74 -15.43 -9.83
CA THR A 376 7.25 -14.18 -9.24
C THR A 376 6.40 -13.42 -10.27
N LEU A 377 5.15 -13.17 -9.93
CA LEU A 377 4.21 -12.43 -10.75
C LEU A 377 3.88 -11.10 -10.08
N GLY A 378 3.85 -10.03 -10.86
CA GLY A 378 3.53 -8.69 -10.39
C GLY A 378 2.38 -8.04 -11.17
N PHE A 379 1.54 -7.29 -10.46
CA PHE A 379 0.33 -6.68 -11.01
C PHE A 379 0.30 -5.19 -10.68
N ALA A 380 0.40 -4.33 -11.70
CA ALA A 380 0.20 -2.89 -11.57
C ALA A 380 -1.24 -2.52 -11.89
N SER A 381 -1.83 -1.57 -11.16
CA SER A 381 -3.13 -0.96 -11.50
C SER A 381 -2.96 0.54 -11.80
N ILE A 382 -3.12 0.91 -13.07
CA ILE A 382 -2.83 2.26 -13.56
C ILE A 382 -4.09 2.91 -14.16
N PRO A 383 -4.51 4.11 -13.70
CA PRO A 383 -5.75 4.76 -14.15
C PRO A 383 -5.58 5.56 -15.46
N TYR A 384 -4.68 5.10 -16.34
CA TYR A 384 -4.39 5.68 -17.65
C TYR A 384 -4.33 4.57 -18.69
N SER A 385 -4.76 4.84 -19.91
CA SER A 385 -4.55 3.93 -21.04
C SER A 385 -3.06 3.66 -21.24
N ILE A 386 -2.71 2.54 -21.85
CA ILE A 386 -1.31 2.23 -22.21
C ILE A 386 -0.73 3.34 -23.10
N GLU A 387 -1.53 3.90 -24.02
CA GLU A 387 -1.14 5.03 -24.86
C GLU A 387 -0.78 6.28 -24.02
N LYS A 388 -1.63 6.67 -23.06
CA LYS A 388 -1.33 7.79 -22.14
C LYS A 388 -0.14 7.52 -21.22
N GLN A 389 0.19 6.26 -20.96
CA GLN A 389 1.42 5.91 -20.26
C GLN A 389 2.63 6.06 -21.18
N VAL A 390 2.53 5.64 -22.44
CA VAL A 390 3.59 5.84 -23.44
C VAL A 390 3.90 7.32 -23.60
N GLU A 391 2.90 8.19 -23.66
CA GLU A 391 3.07 9.65 -23.72
C GLU A 391 3.83 10.25 -22.53
N ARG A 392 3.92 9.53 -21.39
CA ARG A 392 4.68 9.95 -20.20
C ARG A 392 6.12 9.49 -20.19
N THR A 393 6.51 8.68 -21.16
CA THR A 393 7.92 8.29 -21.33
C THR A 393 8.69 9.45 -21.98
N PRO A 394 9.97 9.68 -21.62
CA PRO A 394 10.78 10.76 -22.19
C PRO A 394 10.79 10.84 -23.72
N GLU A 395 10.91 9.71 -24.40
CA GLU A 395 10.89 9.55 -25.86
C GLU A 395 9.47 9.41 -26.42
N GLN A 396 8.47 9.23 -25.56
CA GLN A 396 7.06 9.01 -25.93
C GLN A 396 6.87 7.79 -26.84
N THR A 397 7.62 6.71 -26.59
CA THR A 397 7.61 5.52 -27.44
C THR A 397 7.24 4.24 -26.70
N VAL A 398 6.59 3.32 -27.43
CA VAL A 398 6.27 1.98 -26.91
C VAL A 398 7.54 1.21 -26.50
N PRO A 399 8.65 1.20 -27.28
CA PRO A 399 9.91 0.59 -26.85
C PRO A 399 10.41 1.10 -25.50
N GLU A 400 10.36 2.41 -25.25
CA GLU A 400 10.81 2.98 -23.98
C GLU A 400 9.89 2.59 -22.81
N TRP A 401 8.57 2.55 -23.02
CA TRP A 401 7.64 2.04 -22.00
C TRP A 401 8.03 0.63 -21.53
N PHE A 402 8.34 -0.27 -22.47
CA PHE A 402 8.83 -1.61 -22.13
C PHE A 402 10.24 -1.62 -21.53
N ALA A 403 11.09 -0.64 -21.83
CA ALA A 403 12.40 -0.52 -21.21
C ALA A 403 12.27 -0.12 -19.74
N ILE A 404 11.40 0.84 -19.41
CA ILE A 404 11.08 1.28 -18.05
C ILE A 404 10.45 0.12 -17.26
N GLU A 405 9.45 -0.55 -17.84
CA GLU A 405 8.83 -1.74 -17.24
C GLU A 405 9.87 -2.82 -16.94
N ARG A 406 10.73 -3.15 -17.91
CA ARG A 406 11.79 -4.15 -17.74
C ARG A 406 12.79 -3.76 -16.67
N ALA A 407 13.18 -2.48 -16.60
CA ALA A 407 14.12 -2.00 -15.58
C ALA A 407 13.52 -2.18 -14.18
N PHE A 408 12.27 -1.72 -13.99
CA PHE A 408 11.55 -1.87 -12.74
C PHE A 408 11.36 -3.34 -12.34
N THR A 409 10.89 -4.21 -13.25
CA THR A 409 10.67 -5.63 -12.92
C THR A 409 11.96 -6.40 -12.71
N SER A 410 13.09 -5.94 -13.25
CA SER A 410 14.42 -6.48 -12.95
C SER A 410 14.88 -6.13 -11.54
N GLU A 411 14.67 -4.89 -11.11
CA GLU A 411 15.00 -4.43 -9.77
C GLU A 411 14.25 -5.21 -8.68
N ILE A 412 12.96 -5.45 -8.86
CA ILE A 412 12.13 -6.19 -7.88
C ILE A 412 12.13 -7.71 -8.08
N GLY A 413 12.83 -8.22 -9.10
CA GLY A 413 12.93 -9.66 -9.39
C GLY A 413 11.61 -10.32 -9.79
N ALA A 414 10.74 -9.62 -10.52
CA ALA A 414 9.52 -10.18 -11.10
C ALA A 414 9.81 -10.89 -12.44
N ASP A 415 9.29 -12.11 -12.60
CA ASP A 415 9.39 -12.88 -13.85
C ASP A 415 8.25 -12.54 -14.82
N VAL A 416 7.07 -12.22 -14.28
CA VAL A 416 5.89 -11.85 -15.04
C VAL A 416 5.37 -10.52 -14.54
N SER A 417 5.01 -9.62 -15.46
CA SER A 417 4.30 -8.39 -15.13
C SER A 417 2.99 -8.30 -15.89
N VAL A 418 1.97 -7.82 -15.17
CA VAL A 418 0.63 -7.57 -15.71
C VAL A 418 0.23 -6.16 -15.33
N VAL A 419 0.15 -5.27 -16.32
CA VAL A 419 -0.39 -3.93 -16.14
C VAL A 419 -1.87 -3.95 -16.48
N LEU A 420 -2.70 -3.59 -15.50
CA LEU A 420 -4.14 -3.45 -15.65
C LEU A 420 -4.51 -1.98 -15.66
N THR A 421 -5.24 -1.55 -16.68
CA THR A 421 -5.72 -0.17 -16.75
C THR A 421 -7.22 -0.06 -16.51
N LYS A 422 -7.63 1.08 -15.95
CA LYS A 422 -9.03 1.49 -15.87
C LYS A 422 -9.09 2.99 -16.07
N PHE A 423 -9.60 3.41 -17.20
CA PHE A 423 -9.71 4.83 -17.54
C PHE A 423 -11.06 5.11 -18.20
N LYS A 424 -11.41 6.40 -18.27
CA LYS A 424 -12.54 6.84 -19.08
C LYS A 424 -11.98 7.17 -20.46
N SER A 425 -12.47 6.53 -21.51
CA SER A 425 -12.03 6.84 -22.87
C SER A 425 -12.44 8.27 -23.22
N ASP A 426 -11.52 9.03 -23.79
CA ASP A 426 -11.79 10.38 -24.27
C ASP A 426 -12.73 10.36 -25.50
N LEU A 427 -12.69 9.30 -26.30
CA LEU A 427 -13.52 9.11 -27.50
C LEU A 427 -14.97 8.75 -27.16
N THR A 428 -15.16 7.65 -26.42
CA THR A 428 -16.49 7.10 -26.10
C THR A 428 -17.11 7.69 -24.83
N GLY A 429 -16.31 8.31 -23.96
CA GLY A 429 -16.73 8.70 -22.61
C GLY A 429 -17.04 7.51 -21.68
N GLN A 430 -16.85 6.27 -22.14
CA GLN A 430 -17.14 5.06 -21.37
C GLN A 430 -15.91 4.60 -20.58
N ALA A 431 -16.15 3.80 -19.54
CA ALA A 431 -15.05 3.17 -18.81
C ALA A 431 -14.46 2.04 -19.65
N GLU A 432 -13.16 2.13 -19.92
CA GLU A 432 -12.41 1.14 -20.68
C GLU A 432 -11.28 0.55 -19.83
N ARG A 433 -10.83 -0.62 -20.26
CA ARG A 433 -9.80 -1.39 -19.56
C ARG A 433 -8.86 -2.04 -20.56
N GLU A 434 -7.59 -2.01 -20.24
CA GLU A 434 -6.56 -2.67 -21.00
C GLU A 434 -5.74 -3.56 -20.07
N ILE A 435 -5.16 -4.61 -20.65
CA ILE A 435 -4.21 -5.51 -20.01
C ILE A 435 -2.93 -5.44 -20.83
N MET A 436 -1.77 -5.38 -20.19
CA MET A 436 -0.47 -5.62 -20.82
C MET A 436 0.26 -6.71 -20.03
N LEU A 437 0.54 -7.84 -20.68
CA LEU A 437 1.25 -8.98 -20.13
C LEU A 437 2.67 -9.03 -20.70
N VAL A 438 3.67 -9.17 -19.82
CA VAL A 438 5.07 -9.39 -20.19
C VAL A 438 5.64 -10.55 -19.38
N VAL A 439 6.37 -11.45 -20.05
CA VAL A 439 7.20 -12.48 -19.39
C VAL A 439 8.67 -12.20 -19.66
N ALA A 440 9.42 -11.98 -18.58
CA ALA A 440 10.83 -11.65 -18.62
C ALA A 440 11.69 -12.88 -18.98
N HIS A 441 12.75 -12.65 -19.75
CA HIS A 441 13.73 -13.67 -20.15
C HIS A 441 15.08 -13.01 -20.46
N GLY A 442 16.10 -13.85 -20.68
CA GLY A 442 17.43 -13.41 -21.13
C GLY A 442 18.41 -13.19 -19.98
N TRP A 443 19.49 -12.44 -20.25
CA TRP A 443 20.60 -12.26 -19.30
C TRP A 443 20.12 -11.65 -17.96
N GLY A 444 20.53 -12.28 -16.86
CA GLY A 444 20.12 -11.90 -15.49
C GLY A 444 18.70 -12.32 -15.10
N LYS A 445 17.95 -13.03 -15.95
CA LYS A 445 16.61 -13.55 -15.65
C LYS A 445 16.63 -15.04 -15.35
N ARG A 446 15.66 -15.49 -14.56
CA ARG A 446 15.56 -16.90 -14.13
C ARG A 446 15.08 -17.83 -15.24
N LEU A 447 14.11 -17.38 -16.03
CA LEU A 447 13.50 -18.18 -17.10
C LEU A 447 14.38 -18.17 -18.37
N THR A 448 14.61 -19.35 -18.95
CA THR A 448 15.19 -19.46 -20.29
C THR A 448 14.21 -18.92 -21.34
N THR A 449 14.70 -18.63 -22.54
CA THR A 449 13.83 -18.16 -23.63
C THR A 449 12.70 -19.16 -23.94
N VAL A 450 12.99 -20.46 -23.91
CA VAL A 450 11.98 -21.52 -24.12
C VAL A 450 10.94 -21.52 -23.01
N ALA A 451 11.38 -21.58 -21.75
CA ALA A 451 10.49 -21.61 -20.59
C ALA A 451 9.62 -20.34 -20.49
N ALA A 452 10.20 -19.17 -20.74
CA ALA A 452 9.47 -17.91 -20.75
C ALA A 452 8.42 -17.85 -21.87
N THR A 453 8.70 -18.47 -23.03
CA THR A 453 7.76 -18.52 -24.15
C THR A 453 6.60 -19.45 -23.85
N ASP A 454 6.87 -20.62 -23.27
CA ASP A 454 5.86 -21.59 -22.85
C ASP A 454 4.93 -21.04 -21.77
N LEU A 455 5.51 -20.41 -20.73
CA LEU A 455 4.74 -19.72 -19.69
C LEU A 455 3.89 -18.59 -20.30
N PHE A 456 4.47 -17.76 -21.17
CA PHE A 456 3.75 -16.66 -21.82
C PHE A 456 2.54 -17.16 -22.62
N SER A 457 2.71 -18.23 -23.41
CA SER A 457 1.62 -18.84 -24.18
C SER A 457 0.52 -19.38 -23.27
N THR A 458 0.90 -20.08 -22.19
CA THR A 458 -0.04 -20.59 -21.18
C THR A 458 -0.88 -19.46 -20.56
N LEU A 459 -0.23 -18.37 -20.19
CA LEU A 459 -0.91 -17.21 -19.58
C LEU A 459 -1.82 -16.49 -20.57
N CYS A 460 -1.37 -16.28 -21.82
CA CYS A 460 -2.20 -15.69 -22.88
C CYS A 460 -3.46 -16.52 -23.12
N GLN A 461 -3.30 -17.83 -23.32
CA GLN A 461 -4.42 -18.75 -23.55
C GLN A 461 -5.43 -18.71 -22.40
N THR A 462 -4.95 -18.75 -21.16
CA THR A 462 -5.81 -18.69 -19.97
C THR A 462 -6.65 -17.40 -19.93
N ILE A 463 -6.05 -16.26 -20.28
CA ILE A 463 -6.74 -14.97 -20.30
C ILE A 463 -7.80 -14.94 -21.41
N GLU A 464 -7.44 -15.39 -22.61
CA GLU A 464 -8.30 -15.37 -23.80
C GLU A 464 -9.48 -16.34 -23.69
N GLU A 465 -9.29 -17.51 -23.07
CA GLU A 465 -10.38 -18.47 -22.82
C GLU A 465 -11.35 -17.99 -21.74
N ARG A 466 -10.88 -17.15 -20.81
CA ARG A 466 -11.70 -16.70 -19.67
C ARG A 466 -12.57 -15.50 -19.98
N PHE A 467 -12.12 -14.62 -20.87
CA PHE A 467 -12.76 -13.33 -21.11
C PHE A 467 -13.20 -13.17 -22.56
N ASP A 468 -14.51 -13.02 -22.75
CA ASP A 468 -15.08 -12.66 -24.05
C ASP A 468 -14.84 -11.17 -24.37
N GLY A 469 -14.76 -10.85 -25.67
CA GLY A 469 -14.69 -9.46 -26.14
C GLY A 469 -13.34 -8.77 -25.89
N LEU A 470 -12.28 -9.54 -25.72
CA LEU A 470 -10.90 -9.04 -25.77
C LEU A 470 -10.51 -8.73 -27.22
N GLU A 471 -10.09 -7.51 -27.47
CA GLU A 471 -9.45 -7.10 -28.72
C GLU A 471 -7.96 -6.97 -28.47
N GLU A 472 -7.12 -7.47 -29.38
CA GLU A 472 -5.67 -7.34 -29.23
C GLU A 472 -5.26 -5.86 -29.29
N TRP A 473 -4.44 -5.43 -28.33
CA TRP A 473 -3.92 -4.08 -28.30
C TRP A 473 -2.81 -3.94 -29.33
N THR A 474 -2.96 -2.99 -30.24
CA THR A 474 -2.00 -2.69 -31.29
C THR A 474 -1.24 -1.41 -30.99
N ARG A 475 0.05 -1.39 -31.32
CA ARG A 475 0.86 -0.18 -31.17
C ARG A 475 0.33 0.96 -32.05
N PRO A 476 0.37 2.22 -31.59
CA PRO A 476 0.00 3.38 -32.42
C PRO A 476 0.80 3.49 -33.73
N ASP A 477 2.03 2.98 -33.75
CA ASP A 477 2.91 2.97 -34.93
C ASP A 477 2.74 1.74 -35.83
N ASN A 478 1.72 0.89 -35.59
CA ASN A 478 1.42 -0.34 -36.32
C ASN A 478 2.57 -1.36 -36.41
N LYS A 479 3.63 -1.20 -35.61
CA LYS A 479 4.70 -2.20 -35.52
C LYS A 479 4.26 -3.34 -34.59
N PRO A 480 4.80 -4.56 -34.76
CA PRO A 480 4.54 -5.65 -33.82
C PRO A 480 5.17 -5.37 -32.44
N LEU A 481 4.60 -5.98 -31.41
CA LEU A 481 5.25 -6.11 -30.11
C LEU A 481 6.41 -7.12 -30.23
N LEU A 482 7.44 -6.94 -29.41
CA LEU A 482 8.49 -7.96 -29.28
C LEU A 482 7.92 -9.24 -28.64
N PRO A 483 8.54 -10.42 -28.86
CA PRO A 483 8.06 -11.67 -28.30
C PRO A 483 7.86 -11.62 -26.78
N ARG A 484 6.90 -12.41 -26.29
CA ARG A 484 6.49 -12.50 -24.86
C ARG A 484 5.92 -11.20 -24.29
N ARG A 485 5.31 -10.40 -25.15
CA ARG A 485 4.54 -9.20 -24.80
C ARG A 485 3.22 -9.26 -25.55
N LYS A 486 2.10 -9.10 -24.86
CA LYS A 486 0.79 -8.99 -25.49
C LYS A 486 -0.10 -8.08 -24.66
N GLY A 487 -0.89 -7.26 -25.35
CA GLY A 487 -1.89 -6.44 -24.71
C GLY A 487 -3.27 -6.74 -25.25
N TRP A 488 -4.28 -6.41 -24.45
CA TRP A 488 -5.68 -6.52 -24.85
C TRP A 488 -6.43 -5.26 -24.40
N ARG A 489 -7.38 -4.82 -25.23
CA ARG A 489 -8.41 -3.84 -24.89
C ARG A 489 -9.73 -4.59 -24.71
N MET A 490 -10.42 -4.35 -23.61
CA MET A 490 -11.70 -4.98 -23.34
C MET A 490 -12.84 -4.00 -23.59
N LYS A 491 -13.66 -4.28 -24.61
CA LYS A 491 -14.89 -3.53 -24.86
C LYS A 491 -16.00 -4.08 -23.97
N MET A 492 -16.63 -3.20 -23.19
CA MET A 492 -17.60 -3.57 -22.15
C MET A 492 -18.83 -4.29 -22.73
N LYS A 493 -18.81 -5.63 -22.70
CA LYS A 493 -20.01 -6.50 -22.66
C LYS A 493 -19.82 -7.55 -21.58
N GLY A 494 -20.06 -7.20 -20.31
CA GLY A 494 -19.96 -8.18 -19.21
C GLY A 494 -19.52 -7.61 -17.87
N ARG A 495 -19.15 -8.49 -16.93
CA ARG A 495 -18.66 -8.11 -15.60
C ARG A 495 -17.34 -7.34 -15.72
N PRO A 496 -17.10 -6.32 -14.88
CA PRO A 496 -15.89 -5.52 -14.94
C PRO A 496 -14.65 -6.38 -14.63
N LEU A 497 -13.76 -6.53 -15.61
CA LEU A 497 -12.42 -7.08 -15.42
C LEU A 497 -11.62 -6.20 -14.46
N GLY A 498 -11.06 -6.75 -13.40
CA GLY A 498 -10.21 -5.99 -12.49
C GLY A 498 -9.16 -6.90 -11.91
N ARG A 499 -8.20 -6.32 -11.17
CA ARG A 499 -7.15 -7.08 -10.49
C ARG A 499 -7.73 -8.23 -9.64
N LYS A 500 -8.85 -8.00 -8.95
CA LYS A 500 -9.55 -9.02 -8.13
C LYS A 500 -10.03 -10.26 -8.93
N LEU A 501 -10.24 -10.14 -10.25
CA LEU A 501 -10.66 -11.26 -11.11
C LEU A 501 -9.50 -11.83 -11.94
N LEU A 502 -8.64 -10.97 -12.49
CA LEU A 502 -7.52 -11.38 -13.33
C LEU A 502 -6.39 -12.01 -12.52
N MET A 503 -6.05 -11.45 -11.36
CA MET A 503 -4.91 -11.90 -10.56
C MET A 503 -5.06 -13.36 -10.11
N PRO A 504 -6.18 -13.81 -9.50
CA PRO A 504 -6.32 -15.23 -9.12
C PRO A 504 -6.23 -16.18 -10.32
N LEU A 505 -6.76 -15.78 -11.48
CA LEU A 505 -6.71 -16.57 -12.72
C LEU A 505 -5.26 -16.78 -13.19
N VAL A 506 -4.51 -15.68 -13.32
CA VAL A 506 -3.11 -15.71 -13.78
C VAL A 506 -2.20 -16.44 -12.78
N LEU A 507 -2.41 -16.22 -11.48
CA LEU A 507 -1.67 -16.93 -10.44
C LEU A 507 -1.92 -18.44 -10.47
N LYS A 508 -3.18 -18.86 -10.68
CA LYS A 508 -3.54 -20.27 -10.79
C LYS A 508 -2.86 -20.91 -12.01
N ALA A 509 -2.96 -20.28 -13.17
CA ALA A 509 -2.32 -20.80 -14.39
C ALA A 509 -0.79 -20.91 -14.25
N ALA A 510 -0.14 -19.91 -13.64
CA ALA A 510 1.29 -19.99 -13.37
C ALA A 510 1.66 -21.07 -12.34
N SER A 511 0.77 -21.38 -11.39
CA SER A 511 0.99 -22.46 -10.43
C SER A 511 0.84 -23.85 -11.06
N GLU A 512 -0.13 -24.01 -11.97
CA GLU A 512 -0.39 -25.25 -12.71
C GLU A 512 0.58 -25.46 -13.89
N TRP A 513 1.31 -24.42 -14.29
CA TRP A 513 2.27 -24.46 -15.37
C TRP A 513 3.39 -25.48 -15.12
N ASN A 514 3.55 -26.41 -16.07
CA ASN A 514 4.54 -27.46 -16.07
C ASN A 514 5.37 -27.43 -17.37
N CYS A 515 6.53 -26.79 -17.31
CA CYS A 515 7.46 -26.75 -18.43
C CYS A 515 8.07 -28.15 -18.64
N SER A 516 7.57 -28.88 -19.63
CA SER A 516 8.10 -30.20 -20.00
C SER A 516 9.37 -30.01 -20.83
N SER A 517 10.55 -30.15 -20.21
CA SER A 517 11.81 -30.03 -20.93
C SER A 517 12.10 -31.31 -21.73
N GLU A 518 11.52 -31.42 -22.93
CA GLU A 518 12.06 -32.26 -24.02
C GLU A 518 12.60 -31.44 -25.21
N VAL A 519 12.62 -30.10 -25.10
CA VAL A 519 13.25 -29.27 -26.14
C VAL A 519 14.64 -28.87 -25.66
N VAL A 520 15.63 -29.52 -26.27
CA VAL A 520 17.07 -29.32 -26.09
C VAL A 520 17.41 -27.84 -26.29
N ASP A 521 18.06 -27.24 -25.29
CA ASP A 521 18.72 -25.94 -25.40
C ASP A 521 19.82 -26.07 -26.48
N ALA A 522 19.56 -25.59 -27.70
CA ALA A 522 20.58 -25.32 -28.70
C ALA A 522 20.89 -23.83 -28.61
N ASP A 523 22.02 -23.52 -27.96
CA ASP A 523 22.62 -22.18 -27.89
C ASP A 523 22.99 -21.64 -29.29
#